data_AF-A0A6B2G5L6-F1
#
_entry.id   AF-A0A6B2G5L6-F1
#
_cell.length_a   1.000
_cell.length_b   1.000
_cell.length_c   1.000
_cell.angle_alpha   90.00
_cell.angle_beta   90.00
_cell.angle_gamma   90.00
#
_symmetry.space_group_name_H-M   'P 1'
#
loop_
_entity.id
_entity.type
_entity.pdbx_description
1 polymer ?
#
loop_
_entity_poly.entity_id
_entity_poly.type
_entity_poly.pdbx_seq_one_letter_code
_entity_poly.pdbx_strand_id
1 'polypeptide(L)'
;VKEDFLENFKIDQEIFIVGGDEGSAVLCTEKKTFGIKTSETSNSLIVIGTQPPEQIAKKSNPYVSSTHQIEGIITSFLEITQIKPSPQKLMDILKEYPYKGPVNEKVYNSDSKFSLQKLSEYAQCSKSELVDLLQRQNAILIDGFWRVIDDFYISKCVV
;
A
#
# COMPACT_ATOMS: atom_id res chain seq x y z
N VAL A 1 10.38 17.70 -1.80
CA VAL A 1 10.05 16.37 -2.36
C VAL A 1 11.35 15.80 -2.92
N LYS A 2 11.77 14.58 -2.54
CA LYS A 2 12.99 13.97 -3.10
C LYS A 2 12.80 13.75 -4.61
N GLU A 3 13.84 13.89 -5.43
CA GLU A 3 13.73 13.75 -6.89
C GLU A 3 13.12 12.40 -7.30
N ASP A 4 13.56 11.31 -6.66
CA ASP A 4 13.01 9.96 -6.87
C ASP A 4 11.49 9.87 -6.65
N PHE A 5 10.90 10.74 -5.82
CA PHE A 5 9.46 10.75 -5.61
C PHE A 5 8.72 11.24 -6.87
N LEU A 6 9.22 12.28 -7.53
CA LEU A 6 8.57 12.83 -8.74
C LEU A 6 8.65 11.86 -9.93
N GLU A 7 9.66 10.99 -9.98
CA GLU A 7 9.75 9.95 -11.00
C GLU A 7 8.66 8.87 -10.86
N ASN A 8 8.26 8.60 -9.61
CA ASN A 8 7.33 7.54 -9.26
C ASN A 8 5.88 8.00 -9.12
N PHE A 9 5.64 9.32 -9.09
CA PHE A 9 4.31 9.91 -8.92
C PHE A 9 4.07 10.95 -10.00
N LYS A 10 3.58 10.48 -11.15
CA LYS A 10 3.21 11.33 -12.29
C LYS A 10 1.76 11.78 -12.21
N ILE A 11 1.43 12.83 -12.96
CA ILE A 11 0.06 13.27 -13.18
C ILE A 11 -0.74 12.10 -13.79
N ASP A 12 -2.00 11.95 -13.38
CA ASP A 12 -2.93 10.88 -13.78
C ASP A 12 -2.51 9.46 -13.40
N GLN A 13 -1.54 9.32 -12.49
CA GLN A 13 -1.16 8.01 -11.97
C GLN A 13 -2.05 7.60 -10.79
N GLU A 14 -2.61 6.41 -10.86
CA GLU A 14 -3.34 5.84 -9.74
C GLU A 14 -2.40 5.48 -8.59
N ILE A 15 -2.78 5.93 -7.39
CA ILE A 15 -2.13 5.62 -6.13
C ILE A 15 -3.16 5.04 -5.17
N PHE A 16 -2.72 4.05 -4.40
CA PHE A 16 -3.58 3.31 -3.48
C PHE A 16 -2.95 3.31 -2.11
N ILE A 17 -3.75 3.55 -1.07
CA ILE A 17 -3.32 3.27 0.30
C ILE A 17 -3.82 1.87 0.63
N VAL A 18 -2.88 0.96 0.91
CA VAL A 18 -3.19 -0.42 1.27
C VAL A 18 -2.91 -0.59 2.76
N GLY A 19 -3.97 -0.85 3.51
CA GLY A 19 -3.91 -1.26 4.90
C GLY A 19 -4.23 -2.75 5.05
N GLY A 20 -3.90 -3.30 6.20
CA GLY A 20 -4.33 -4.64 6.61
C GLY A 20 -4.60 -4.64 8.12
N ASP A 21 -5.07 -5.76 8.65
CA ASP A 21 -5.34 -5.90 10.10
C ASP A 21 -4.06 -5.77 10.94
N GLU A 22 -2.92 -6.09 10.34
CA GLU A 22 -1.59 -6.09 10.97
C GLU A 22 -0.63 -5.17 10.20
N GLY A 23 0.10 -4.32 10.93
CA GLY A 23 1.14 -3.45 10.39
C GLY A 23 0.69 -2.06 9.96
N SER A 24 1.64 -1.23 9.51
CA SER A 24 1.38 0.13 9.04
C SER A 24 0.90 0.14 7.60
N ALA A 25 -0.02 1.06 7.27
CA ALA A 25 -0.46 1.25 5.91
C ALA A 25 0.70 1.63 4.97
N VAL A 26 0.62 1.16 3.73
CA VAL A 26 1.58 1.48 2.67
C VAL A 26 0.90 2.29 1.57
N LEU A 27 1.69 3.10 0.87
CA LEU A 27 1.29 3.73 -0.36
C LEU A 27 1.79 2.88 -1.54
N CYS A 28 0.89 2.47 -2.40
CA CYS A 28 1.19 1.66 -3.57
C CYS A 28 0.90 2.47 -4.84
N THR A 29 1.82 2.38 -5.79
CA THR A 29 1.51 2.60 -7.20
C THR A 29 1.14 1.26 -7.82
N GLU A 30 0.91 1.21 -9.13
CA GLU A 30 0.75 -0.09 -9.82
C GLU A 30 1.98 -1.00 -9.63
N LYS A 31 3.19 -0.41 -9.57
CA LYS A 31 4.48 -1.12 -9.70
C LYS A 31 5.38 -1.11 -8.48
N LYS A 32 5.16 -0.19 -7.54
CA LYS A 32 6.05 0.06 -6.39
C LYS A 32 5.28 0.31 -5.12
N THR A 33 5.85 -0.16 -4.01
CA THR A 33 5.34 0.00 -2.66
C THR A 33 6.20 0.98 -1.86
N PHE A 34 5.55 1.82 -1.07
CA PHE A 34 6.19 2.81 -0.23
C PHE A 34 5.63 2.76 1.19
N GLY A 35 6.51 2.70 2.19
CA GLY A 35 6.13 2.82 3.59
C GLY A 35 5.72 4.26 3.91
N ILE A 36 4.69 4.40 4.74
CA ILE A 36 4.21 5.70 5.23
C ILE A 36 4.59 5.83 6.70
N LYS A 37 5.22 6.95 7.06
CA LYS A 37 5.53 7.28 8.45
C LYS A 37 5.14 8.71 8.76
N THR A 38 4.41 8.94 9.85
CA THR A 38 4.16 10.29 10.34
C THR A 38 5.37 10.81 11.09
N SER A 39 5.83 12.00 10.74
CA SER A 39 6.90 12.73 11.42
C SER A 39 6.36 14.07 11.92
N GLU A 40 6.54 14.35 13.20
CA GLU A 40 6.20 15.63 13.82
C GLU A 40 7.30 16.66 13.57
N THR A 41 6.91 17.92 13.52
CA THR A 41 7.82 19.05 13.38
C THR A 41 7.74 19.96 14.60
N SER A 42 8.88 20.51 15.02
CA SER A 42 8.92 21.51 16.10
C SER A 42 8.38 22.88 15.68
N ASN A 43 8.30 23.12 14.36
CA ASN A 43 7.70 24.30 13.76
C ASN A 43 6.30 23.99 13.21
N SER A 44 5.49 25.02 13.07
CA SER A 44 4.18 24.96 12.44
C SER A 44 4.24 25.46 11.01
N LEU A 45 3.63 24.71 10.09
CA LEU A 45 3.37 25.14 8.72
C LEU A 45 1.95 25.70 8.65
N ILE A 46 1.80 26.93 8.16
CA ILE A 46 0.50 27.57 8.00
C ILE A 46 0.07 27.42 6.55
N VAL A 47 -1.09 26.82 6.33
CA VAL A 47 -1.74 26.73 5.03
C VAL A 47 -2.63 27.96 4.88
N ILE A 48 -2.36 28.76 3.86
CA ILE A 48 -3.14 29.96 3.54
C ILE A 48 -4.02 29.70 2.31
N GLY A 49 -5.26 30.15 2.40
CA GLY A 49 -6.19 30.12 1.28
C GLY A 49 -5.73 31.03 0.16
N THR A 50 -5.99 30.60 -1.07
CA THR A 50 -5.64 31.36 -2.29
C THR A 50 -6.60 32.50 -2.57
N GLN A 51 -7.76 32.51 -1.91
CA GLN A 51 -8.76 33.55 -2.03
C GLN A 51 -8.72 34.51 -0.83
N PRO A 52 -8.80 35.82 -1.06
CA PRO A 52 -8.92 36.78 0.02
C PRO A 52 -10.24 36.55 0.77
N PRO A 53 -10.27 36.70 2.11
CA PRO A 53 -11.50 36.55 2.87
C PRO A 53 -12.55 37.57 2.42
N GLU A 54 -13.77 37.11 2.12
CA GLU A 54 -14.88 37.95 1.63
C GLU A 54 -15.15 39.18 2.52
N GLN A 55 -14.86 39.06 3.83
CA GLN A 55 -15.19 40.06 4.83
C GLN A 55 -14.17 41.21 4.96
N ILE A 56 -12.97 41.10 4.36
CA ILE A 56 -11.86 42.05 4.59
C ILE A 56 -11.73 43.12 3.51
N ALA A 57 -12.46 42.98 2.39
CA ALA A 57 -12.48 43.96 1.30
C ALA A 57 -12.96 45.39 1.72
N LYS A 58 -13.40 45.61 2.96
CA LYS A 58 -14.04 46.86 3.41
C LYS A 58 -13.32 47.66 4.51
N LYS A 59 -12.15 47.23 5.01
CA LYS A 59 -11.36 48.01 5.98
C LYS A 59 -9.87 47.96 5.68
N SER A 60 -9.42 48.76 4.71
CA SER A 60 -8.00 48.88 4.35
C SER A 60 -7.26 49.75 5.36
N ASN A 61 -6.46 49.12 6.23
CA ASN A 61 -5.32 49.80 6.83
C ASN A 61 -4.29 50.03 5.71
N PRO A 62 -3.84 51.27 5.43
CA PRO A 62 -2.93 51.57 4.32
C PRO A 62 -1.55 50.88 4.42
N TYR A 63 -1.21 50.29 5.57
CA TYR A 63 0.01 49.51 5.78
C TYR A 63 -0.16 47.99 5.53
N VAL A 64 -1.35 47.51 5.17
CA VAL A 64 -1.61 46.07 4.95
C VAL A 64 -1.84 45.81 3.46
N SER A 65 -0.85 45.18 2.80
CA SER A 65 -0.87 44.94 1.35
C SER A 65 -1.81 43.81 0.91
N SER A 66 -2.04 42.81 1.77
CA SER A 66 -2.94 41.67 1.47
C SER A 66 -3.32 40.93 2.74
N THR A 67 -4.54 40.42 2.82
CA THR A 67 -4.97 39.53 3.91
C THR A 67 -5.39 38.18 3.34
N HIS A 68 -4.93 37.10 4.00
CA HIS A 68 -5.20 35.73 3.61
C HIS A 68 -5.89 35.00 4.76
N GLN A 69 -6.78 34.07 4.44
CA GLN A 69 -7.37 33.18 5.43
C GLN A 69 -6.39 32.06 5.76
N ILE A 70 -6.24 31.73 7.04
CA ILE A 70 -5.54 30.51 7.45
C ILE A 70 -6.54 29.35 7.31
N GLU A 71 -6.23 28.39 6.44
CA GLU A 71 -7.03 27.19 6.21
C GLU A 71 -6.59 26.02 7.09
N GLY A 72 -5.34 26.01 7.54
CA GLY A 72 -4.83 24.95 8.38
C GLY A 72 -3.49 25.29 9.03
N ILE A 73 -3.21 24.58 10.11
CA ILE A 73 -1.90 24.56 10.77
C ILE A 73 -1.45 23.10 10.80
N ILE A 74 -0.35 22.83 10.12
CA ILE A 74 0.23 21.50 9.99
C ILE A 74 1.46 21.43 10.90
N THR A 75 1.48 20.44 11.80
CA THR A 75 2.58 20.18 12.75
C THR A 75 3.20 18.79 12.56
N SER A 76 2.74 18.05 11.55
CA SER A 76 3.30 16.76 11.17
C SER A 76 3.10 16.52 9.68
N PHE A 77 3.96 15.69 9.10
CA PHE A 77 3.89 15.32 7.69
C PHE A 77 4.13 13.83 7.51
N LEU A 78 3.70 13.32 6.36
CA LEU A 78 3.95 11.93 5.99
C LEU A 78 5.28 11.82 5.25
N GLU A 79 6.21 11.07 5.81
CA GLU A 79 7.40 10.57 5.14
C GLU A 79 7.05 9.32 4.34
N ILE A 80 7.48 9.32 3.08
CA ILE A 80 7.24 8.22 2.14
C ILE A 80 8.60 7.66 1.74
N THR A 81 8.80 6.37 1.93
CA THR A 81 10.05 5.66 1.60
C THR A 81 9.75 4.42 0.78
N GLN A 82 10.47 4.21 -0.33
CA GLN A 82 10.28 2.99 -1.12
C GLN A 82 10.71 1.77 -0.29
N ILE A 83 9.86 0.76 -0.24
CA ILE A 83 10.12 -0.50 0.49
C ILE A 83 9.91 -1.69 -0.45
N LYS A 84 10.46 -2.85 -0.08
CA LYS A 84 10.19 -4.11 -0.77
C LYS A 84 9.23 -4.96 0.08
N PRO A 85 8.24 -5.63 -0.53
CA PRO A 85 7.39 -6.56 0.20
C PRO A 85 8.19 -7.71 0.80
N SER A 86 7.76 -8.19 1.97
CA SER A 86 8.40 -9.32 2.66
C SER A 86 7.99 -10.65 2.02
N PRO A 87 8.95 -11.43 1.48
CA PRO A 87 8.68 -12.79 1.00
C PRO A 87 8.18 -13.71 2.11
N GLN A 88 8.71 -13.54 3.32
CA GLN A 88 8.36 -14.37 4.46
C GLN A 88 6.88 -14.19 4.83
N LYS A 89 6.40 -12.94 4.93
CA LYS A 89 4.99 -12.63 5.24
C LYS A 89 4.05 -13.32 4.24
N LEU A 90 4.37 -13.25 2.94
CA LEU A 90 3.59 -13.94 1.91
C LEU A 90 3.63 -15.46 2.07
N MET A 91 4.80 -16.03 2.37
CA MET A 91 4.94 -17.49 2.50
C MET A 91 4.27 -18.03 3.76
N ASP A 92 4.27 -17.29 4.86
CA ASP A 92 3.61 -17.68 6.10
C ASP A 92 2.11 -17.91 5.85
N ILE A 93 1.44 -16.94 5.22
CA ILE A 93 0.01 -17.04 4.94
C ILE A 93 -0.31 -18.13 3.89
N LEU A 94 0.52 -18.28 2.86
CA LEU A 94 0.29 -19.31 1.84
C LEU A 94 0.49 -20.73 2.39
N LYS A 95 1.39 -20.91 3.36
CA LYS A 95 1.67 -22.20 4.01
C LYS A 95 0.61 -22.62 5.02
N GLU A 96 -0.28 -21.72 5.45
CA GLU A 96 -1.43 -22.11 6.28
C GLU A 96 -2.40 -23.02 5.51
N TYR A 97 -2.53 -22.78 4.19
CA TYR A 97 -3.45 -23.52 3.32
C TYR A 97 -2.76 -23.96 2.02
N PRO A 98 -1.78 -24.87 2.09
CA PRO A 98 -1.07 -25.34 0.91
C PRO A 98 -1.95 -26.30 0.10
N TYR A 99 -1.64 -26.44 -1.18
CA TYR A 99 -2.31 -27.40 -2.05
C TYR A 99 -1.80 -28.82 -1.78
N LYS A 100 -2.68 -29.70 -1.29
CA LYS A 100 -2.38 -31.10 -0.91
C LYS A 100 -2.90 -32.13 -1.92
N GLY A 101 -3.18 -31.69 -3.14
CA GLY A 101 -3.74 -32.54 -4.20
C GLY A 101 -5.27 -32.50 -4.29
N PRO A 102 -5.82 -32.96 -5.43
CA PRO A 102 -7.22 -32.72 -5.81
C PRO A 102 -8.23 -33.43 -4.91
N VAL A 103 -7.85 -34.56 -4.29
CA VAL A 103 -8.72 -35.30 -3.37
C VAL A 103 -8.90 -34.55 -2.05
N ASN A 104 -7.86 -33.86 -1.58
CA ASN A 104 -7.84 -33.16 -0.30
C ASN A 104 -8.43 -31.74 -0.41
N GLU A 105 -8.66 -31.21 -1.62
CA GLU A 105 -9.23 -29.88 -1.84
C GLU A 105 -10.66 -29.73 -1.29
N LYS A 106 -11.45 -30.81 -1.28
CA LYS A 106 -12.84 -30.79 -0.82
C LYS A 106 -12.99 -30.51 0.67
N VAL A 107 -11.89 -30.56 1.42
CA VAL A 107 -11.84 -30.28 2.86
C VAL A 107 -11.76 -28.78 3.13
N TYR A 108 -11.32 -27.97 2.16
CA TYR A 108 -11.11 -26.54 2.34
C TYR A 108 -12.36 -25.72 2.01
N ASN A 109 -12.74 -24.81 2.92
CA ASN A 109 -13.75 -23.80 2.65
C ASN A 109 -13.18 -22.68 1.75
N SER A 110 -14.05 -22.02 0.97
CA SER A 110 -13.72 -20.89 0.11
C SER A 110 -13.02 -19.74 0.87
N ASP A 111 -13.34 -19.54 2.15
CA ASP A 111 -12.75 -18.46 2.97
C ASP A 111 -11.26 -18.68 3.29
N SER A 112 -10.82 -19.94 3.27
CA SER A 112 -9.42 -20.34 3.41
C SER A 112 -8.59 -20.08 2.15
N LYS A 113 -9.25 -19.68 1.05
CA LYS A 113 -8.62 -19.49 -0.24
C LYS A 113 -8.18 -18.04 -0.44
N PHE A 114 -6.93 -17.85 -0.84
CA PHE A 114 -6.33 -16.52 -1.05
C PHE A 114 -6.45 -16.04 -2.50
N SER A 115 -7.24 -14.99 -2.72
CA SER A 115 -7.28 -14.24 -3.98
C SER A 115 -6.10 -13.26 -4.06
N LEU A 116 -5.80 -12.76 -5.26
CA LEU A 116 -4.74 -11.75 -5.43
C LEU A 116 -5.02 -10.48 -4.58
N GLN A 117 -6.28 -10.06 -4.49
CA GLN A 117 -6.68 -8.91 -3.69
C GLN A 117 -6.42 -9.14 -2.19
N LYS A 118 -6.90 -10.27 -1.65
CA LYS A 118 -6.69 -10.63 -0.23
C LYS A 118 -5.20 -10.72 0.12
N LEU A 119 -4.38 -11.23 -0.80
CA LEU A 119 -2.93 -11.27 -0.62
C LEU A 119 -2.27 -9.90 -0.69
N SER A 120 -2.79 -8.96 -1.50
CA SER A 120 -2.26 -7.60 -1.56
C SER A 120 -2.50 -6.84 -0.25
N GLU A 121 -3.67 -7.02 0.37
CA GLU A 121 -4.00 -6.45 1.69
C GLU A 121 -3.12 -7.04 2.80
N TYR A 122 -2.87 -8.35 2.76
CA TYR A 122 -2.02 -9.03 3.74
C TYR A 122 -0.52 -8.67 3.56
N ALA A 123 -0.02 -8.78 2.33
CA ALA A 123 1.39 -8.51 2.02
C ALA A 123 1.71 -7.00 2.00
N GLN A 124 0.68 -6.14 1.95
CA GLN A 124 0.77 -4.68 1.91
C GLN A 124 1.73 -4.23 0.81
N CYS A 125 1.39 -4.54 -0.43
CA CYS A 125 2.24 -4.22 -1.57
C CYS A 125 1.50 -4.02 -2.89
N SER A 126 2.21 -3.44 -3.86
CA SER A 126 1.71 -3.21 -5.21
C SER A 126 1.37 -4.51 -5.93
N LYS A 127 0.42 -4.44 -6.87
CA LYS A 127 -0.03 -5.62 -7.63
C LYS A 127 1.12 -6.28 -8.40
N SER A 128 1.95 -5.48 -9.07
CA SER A 128 3.10 -6.03 -9.82
C SER A 128 4.11 -6.70 -8.90
N GLU A 129 4.48 -6.07 -7.78
CA GLU A 129 5.45 -6.67 -6.85
C GLU A 129 4.89 -7.94 -6.17
N LEU A 130 3.58 -7.99 -5.91
CA LEU A 130 2.93 -9.19 -5.38
C LEU A 130 3.02 -10.36 -6.36
N VAL A 131 2.67 -10.15 -7.63
CA VAL A 131 2.74 -11.19 -8.67
C VAL A 131 4.16 -11.68 -8.86
N ASP A 132 5.11 -10.74 -8.94
CA ASP A 132 6.54 -11.05 -9.00
C ASP A 132 6.99 -11.90 -7.80
N LEU A 133 6.53 -11.56 -6.60
CA LEU A 133 6.88 -12.27 -5.38
C LEU A 133 6.30 -13.68 -5.37
N LEU A 134 5.03 -13.83 -5.75
CA LEU A 134 4.37 -15.13 -5.88
C LEU A 134 5.12 -16.04 -6.84
N GLN A 135 5.51 -15.53 -8.01
CA GLN A 135 6.29 -16.29 -9.00
C GLN A 135 7.66 -16.71 -8.45
N ARG A 136 8.40 -15.80 -7.81
CA ARG A 136 9.71 -16.12 -7.21
C ARG A 136 9.63 -17.16 -6.10
N GLN A 137 8.48 -17.26 -5.43
CA GLN A 137 8.24 -18.25 -4.37
C GLN A 137 7.60 -19.56 -4.90
N ASN A 138 7.51 -19.75 -6.22
CA ASN A 138 6.86 -20.90 -6.84
C ASN A 138 5.41 -21.11 -6.39
N ALA A 139 4.72 -20.02 -6.03
CA ALA A 139 3.28 -20.07 -5.82
C ALA A 139 2.57 -20.22 -7.17
N ILE A 140 1.50 -21.00 -7.20
CA ILE A 140 0.73 -21.32 -8.39
C ILE A 140 -0.72 -20.88 -8.23
N LEU A 141 -1.37 -20.59 -9.36
CA LEU A 141 -2.77 -20.21 -9.41
C LEU A 141 -3.62 -21.46 -9.72
N ILE A 142 -4.46 -21.87 -8.77
CA ILE A 142 -5.40 -22.99 -8.91
C ILE A 142 -6.81 -22.45 -8.64
N ASP A 143 -7.72 -22.64 -9.59
CA ASP A 143 -9.12 -22.22 -9.50
C ASP A 143 -9.32 -20.75 -9.11
N GLY A 144 -8.44 -19.87 -9.58
CA GLY A 144 -8.47 -18.43 -9.27
C GLY A 144 -7.83 -18.03 -7.94
N PHE A 145 -7.16 -18.96 -7.25
CA PHE A 145 -6.52 -18.71 -5.96
C PHE A 145 -5.04 -19.12 -5.92
N TRP A 146 -4.23 -18.33 -5.22
CA TRP A 146 -2.78 -18.52 -5.15
C TRP A 146 -2.38 -19.47 -4.03
N ARG A 147 -1.56 -20.46 -4.32
CA ARG A 147 -1.17 -21.54 -3.40
C ARG A 147 0.28 -21.93 -3.55
N VAL A 148 0.87 -22.40 -2.46
CA VAL A 148 2.09 -23.21 -2.51
C VAL A 148 1.70 -24.68 -2.50
N ILE A 149 2.47 -25.52 -3.17
CA ILE A 149 2.23 -26.96 -3.16
C ILE A 149 2.86 -27.55 -1.91
N ASP A 150 2.13 -28.44 -1.24
CA ASP A 150 2.65 -29.20 -0.10
C ASP A 150 3.80 -30.13 -0.53
N ASP A 151 4.91 -30.13 0.22
CA ASP A 151 6.12 -30.88 -0.10
C ASP A 151 5.87 -32.41 -0.16
N PHE A 152 5.00 -32.92 0.72
CA PHE A 152 4.63 -34.34 0.72
C PHE A 152 3.78 -34.69 -0.50
N TYR A 153 2.95 -33.77 -0.98
CA TYR A 153 2.25 -33.96 -2.25
C TYR A 153 3.21 -33.90 -3.46
N ILE A 154 4.12 -32.92 -3.51
CA ILE A 154 5.14 -32.82 -4.59
C ILE A 154 5.92 -34.13 -4.71
N SER A 155 6.41 -34.66 -3.58
CA SER A 155 7.23 -35.89 -3.57
C SER A 155 6.52 -37.13 -4.14
N LYS A 156 5.17 -37.14 -4.16
CA LYS A 156 4.37 -38.21 -4.76
C LYS A 156 4.11 -38.02 -6.26
N CYS A 157 4.30 -36.81 -6.76
CA CYS A 157 4.04 -36.45 -8.15
C CYS A 157 5.31 -36.44 -9.02
N VAL A 158 6.49 -36.30 -8.39
CA VAL A 158 7.78 -36.44 -9.09
C VAL A 158 8.08 -37.93 -9.25
N VAL A 159 7.90 -38.45 -10.48
CA VAL A 159 8.27 -39.80 -10.90
C VAL A 159 9.71 -39.82 -11.39
#